data_AF-A0A2N3VYY6-F1
#
_entry.id   AF-A0A2N3VYY6-F1
#
_cell.length_a   1.000
_cell.length_b   1.000
_cell.length_c   1.000
_cell.angle_alpha   90.00
_cell.angle_beta   90.00
_cell.angle_gamma   90.00
#
_symmetry.space_group_name_H-M   'P 1'
#
loop_
_entity.id
_entity.type
_entity.pdbx_description
1 polymer ?
#
loop_
_entity_poly.entity_id
_entity_poly.type
_entity_poly.pdbx_seq_one_letter_code
_entity_poly.pdbx_strand_id
1 'polypeptide(L)'
;MIGIGAVVVFTVLLPLAASAGPAEEPEPAGAGSAGGDPARTDPAPRIDPSRAEAADSEGSDSVLPGGSGSVLDDSVPDDSVPGDAERVPHARVGEVPVEPAARCGPELVSPDGVEAQTCVLTEGHDAWARTYYRNATGGRLRSVLTLMGPGGHTVQTNCAVGAGDQPGVCETPREPARGKPGAYSAVAEFAGTGDEAPLLLRSGSNAAYGAALNSAADAAR
;
A
#
# COMPACT_ATOMS: atom_id res chain seq x y z
N MET A 1 -35.73 -51.86 -28.85
CA MET A 1 -35.39 -52.37 -27.50
C MET A 1 -35.70 -51.26 -26.51
N ILE A 2 -36.57 -51.54 -25.54
CA ILE A 2 -36.97 -50.61 -24.49
C ILE A 2 -35.91 -50.66 -23.38
N GLY A 3 -35.49 -49.49 -22.88
CA GLY A 3 -34.58 -49.34 -21.75
C GLY A 3 -34.89 -48.07 -20.96
N ILE A 4 -35.91 -48.16 -20.11
CA ILE A 4 -36.19 -47.31 -18.94
C ILE A 4 -34.97 -47.43 -18.01
N GLY A 5 -34.43 -46.46 -17.26
CA GLY A 5 -34.78 -45.11 -16.86
C GLY A 5 -33.95 -44.80 -15.59
N ALA A 6 -33.76 -43.54 -15.23
CA ALA A 6 -33.46 -43.12 -13.85
C ALA A 6 -33.58 -41.59 -13.76
N VAL A 7 -34.72 -41.12 -13.26
CA VAL A 7 -34.89 -39.74 -12.77
C VAL A 7 -34.54 -39.79 -11.29
N VAL A 8 -33.43 -39.17 -10.90
CA VAL A 8 -33.07 -39.00 -9.49
C VAL A 8 -33.58 -37.64 -9.04
N VAL A 9 -34.72 -37.64 -8.36
CA VAL A 9 -35.22 -36.49 -7.59
C VAL A 9 -34.48 -36.49 -6.26
N PHE A 10 -33.58 -35.52 -6.06
CA PHE A 10 -32.84 -35.35 -4.81
C PHE A 10 -33.48 -34.23 -3.98
N THR A 11 -34.50 -34.59 -3.19
CA THR A 11 -35.08 -33.71 -2.17
C THR A 11 -34.24 -33.78 -0.90
N VAL A 12 -33.36 -32.80 -0.68
CA VAL A 12 -32.64 -32.65 0.59
C VAL A 12 -33.50 -31.82 1.53
N LEU A 13 -34.11 -32.49 2.50
CA LEU A 13 -34.64 -31.87 3.72
C LEU A 13 -33.45 -31.50 4.61
N LEU A 14 -33.16 -30.20 4.77
CA LEU A 14 -32.28 -29.72 5.83
C LEU A 14 -33.08 -29.63 7.15
N PRO A 15 -32.61 -30.25 8.25
CA PRO A 15 -33.10 -29.92 9.58
C PRO A 15 -32.49 -28.60 10.05
N LEU A 16 -33.35 -27.63 10.38
CA LEU A 16 -33.03 -26.51 11.25
C LEU A 16 -32.58 -27.06 12.61
N ALA A 17 -31.33 -26.80 12.99
CA ALA A 17 -30.88 -26.89 14.37
C ALA A 17 -30.43 -25.50 14.82
N ALA A 18 -31.35 -24.77 15.44
CA ALA A 18 -31.05 -23.64 16.29
C ALA A 18 -30.58 -24.18 17.65
N SER A 19 -29.32 -23.93 18.01
CA SER A 19 -28.84 -24.14 19.38
C SER A 19 -28.60 -22.77 20.02
N ALA A 20 -29.55 -22.36 20.87
CA ALA A 20 -29.36 -21.33 21.88
C ALA A 20 -28.74 -21.99 23.13
N GLY A 21 -27.72 -21.35 23.72
CA GLY A 21 -27.10 -21.74 24.99
C GLY A 21 -26.57 -20.50 25.70
N PRO A 22 -26.87 -20.28 27.00
CA PRO A 22 -26.77 -18.99 27.67
C PRO A 22 -25.49 -18.79 28.53
N ALA A 23 -25.20 -17.51 28.78
CA ALA A 23 -24.82 -16.84 30.04
C ALA A 23 -23.67 -17.33 30.95
N GLU A 24 -23.06 -16.30 31.57
CA GLU A 24 -22.35 -16.24 32.87
C GLU A 24 -20.81 -16.29 32.89
N GLU A 25 -20.23 -15.08 32.94
CA GLU A 25 -19.02 -14.74 33.70
C GLU A 25 -19.18 -15.08 35.18
N PRO A 26 -18.07 -15.44 35.85
CA PRO A 26 -17.69 -14.63 37.01
C PRO A 26 -16.17 -14.42 37.17
N GLU A 27 -15.78 -13.18 37.45
CA GLU A 27 -14.54 -12.86 38.15
C GLU A 27 -14.52 -13.44 39.58
N PRO A 28 -13.32 -13.67 40.13
CA PRO A 28 -13.11 -13.31 41.53
C PRO A 28 -11.90 -12.38 41.72
N ALA A 29 -12.21 -11.16 42.17
CA ALA A 29 -11.30 -10.35 42.97
C ALA A 29 -11.17 -10.95 44.37
N GLY A 30 -9.94 -11.04 44.88
CA GLY A 30 -9.65 -11.46 46.25
C GLY A 30 -8.30 -10.91 46.70
N ALA A 31 -8.38 -9.81 47.46
CA ALA A 31 -7.27 -9.02 47.95
C ALA A 31 -6.56 -9.62 49.17
N GLY A 32 -5.27 -9.28 49.31
CA GLY A 32 -4.74 -8.74 50.56
C GLY A 32 -3.96 -9.69 51.47
N SER A 33 -2.64 -9.47 51.55
CA SER A 33 -1.98 -9.38 52.85
C SER A 33 -0.88 -8.32 52.79
N ALA A 34 -1.03 -7.31 53.63
CA ALA A 34 -0.15 -6.17 53.81
C ALA A 34 0.76 -6.34 55.03
N GLY A 35 1.89 -5.62 55.04
CA GLY A 35 2.45 -5.05 56.27
C GLY A 35 3.95 -5.25 56.48
N GLY A 36 4.74 -4.16 56.41
CA GLY A 36 6.08 -4.11 57.00
C GLY A 36 7.09 -3.08 56.43
N ASP A 37 6.88 -1.79 56.72
CA ASP A 37 7.68 -0.55 56.55
C ASP A 37 9.17 -0.56 57.09
N PRO A 38 9.93 0.57 57.14
CA PRO A 38 10.55 1.36 56.05
C PRO A 38 12.06 1.71 56.36
N ALA A 39 12.84 2.20 55.37
CA ALA A 39 13.90 3.23 55.57
C ALA A 39 14.83 3.42 54.34
N ARG A 40 14.50 4.43 53.53
CA ARG A 40 15.36 5.48 52.97
C ARG A 40 16.89 5.37 53.17
N THR A 41 17.66 5.24 52.08
CA THR A 41 18.69 6.23 51.65
C THR A 41 19.29 5.88 50.27
N ASP A 42 19.08 6.76 49.30
CA ASP A 42 19.90 6.92 48.08
C ASP A 42 21.23 7.61 48.46
N PRO A 43 22.36 7.40 47.73
CA PRO A 43 22.59 8.22 46.54
C PRO A 43 23.37 7.58 45.37
N ALA A 44 23.12 8.16 44.19
CA ALA A 44 23.83 8.00 42.93
C ALA A 44 25.36 8.22 43.01
N PRO A 45 26.17 7.59 42.13
CA PRO A 45 27.55 7.99 41.96
C PRO A 45 27.65 9.30 41.16
N ARG A 46 28.28 10.28 41.79
CA ARG A 46 28.65 11.57 41.21
C ARG A 46 29.96 11.47 40.43
N ILE A 47 29.99 12.26 39.37
CA ILE A 47 31.15 12.77 38.64
C ILE A 47 32.25 13.24 39.62
N ASP A 48 33.50 12.84 39.36
CA ASP A 48 34.68 13.41 40.02
C ASP A 48 35.44 14.33 39.04
N PRO A 49 35.74 15.60 39.42
CA PRO A 49 36.54 16.53 38.64
C PRO A 49 37.95 16.79 39.22
N SER A 50 38.83 17.32 38.35
CA SER A 50 40.09 18.07 38.60
C SER A 50 41.39 17.23 38.63
N ARG A 51 42.54 17.60 38.03
CA ARG A 51 43.10 18.93 37.64
C ARG A 51 44.42 18.80 36.80
N ALA A 52 44.56 19.67 35.78
CA ALA A 52 45.74 20.33 35.14
C ALA A 52 46.95 19.48 34.63
N GLU A 53 47.68 19.78 33.54
CA GLU A 53 48.20 21.03 32.91
C GLU A 53 48.38 20.79 31.37
N ALA A 54 47.98 21.67 30.43
CA ALA A 54 48.64 22.88 29.87
C ALA A 54 49.90 22.65 28.99
N ALA A 55 49.78 22.93 27.68
CA ALA A 55 50.77 23.45 26.71
C ALA A 55 50.08 23.47 25.31
N ASP A 56 49.65 24.61 24.76
CA ASP A 56 50.40 25.65 24.01
C ASP A 56 50.53 25.39 22.50
N SER A 57 49.94 26.30 21.72
CA SER A 57 50.29 26.80 20.37
C SER A 57 49.06 27.58 19.86
N GLU A 58 48.95 28.91 20.00
CA GLU A 58 49.64 29.97 19.22
C GLU A 58 49.60 29.69 17.70
N GLY A 59 49.18 30.58 16.80
CA GLY A 59 48.81 31.99 16.85
C GLY A 59 48.78 32.56 15.42
N SER A 60 48.48 33.86 15.33
CA SER A 60 48.57 34.77 14.17
C SER A 60 47.31 35.06 13.35
N ASP A 61 46.56 36.03 13.87
CA ASP A 61 46.22 37.32 13.24
C ASP A 61 46.96 37.70 11.95
N SER A 62 46.25 38.37 11.02
CA SER A 62 46.65 39.71 10.57
C SER A 62 45.62 40.43 9.68
N VAL A 63 45.12 41.55 10.22
CA VAL A 63 45.10 42.90 9.65
C VAL A 63 44.07 43.27 8.56
N LEU A 64 43.13 44.13 8.97
CA LEU A 64 42.42 45.11 8.14
C LEU A 64 43.35 46.27 7.72
N PRO A 65 43.04 46.97 6.62
CA PRO A 65 42.94 48.41 6.75
C PRO A 65 41.65 48.98 6.15
N GLY A 66 41.12 50.01 6.82
CA GLY A 66 40.06 50.85 6.32
C GLY A 66 40.55 51.91 5.33
N GLY A 67 39.60 52.52 4.63
CA GLY A 67 39.80 53.70 3.80
C GLY A 67 38.46 54.30 3.38
N SER A 68 38.05 55.37 4.07
CA SER A 68 36.97 56.27 3.65
C SER A 68 37.38 57.11 2.43
N GLY A 69 36.41 57.45 1.58
CA GLY A 69 36.58 58.50 0.56
C GLY A 69 35.32 58.69 -0.29
N SER A 70 34.63 59.80 -0.07
CA SER A 70 33.37 60.22 -0.69
C SER A 70 33.52 60.76 -2.13
N VAL A 71 32.34 61.09 -2.71
CA VAL A 71 31.97 62.16 -3.68
C VAL A 71 31.91 61.91 -5.21
N LEU A 72 30.66 62.05 -5.71
CA LEU A 72 30.15 62.73 -6.95
C LEU A 72 30.62 62.15 -8.30
N ASP A 73 29.87 62.05 -9.40
CA ASP A 73 28.84 62.87 -10.03
C ASP A 73 28.28 62.00 -11.22
N ASP A 74 26.97 61.82 -11.36
CA ASP A 74 26.11 62.42 -12.40
C ASP A 74 26.14 61.75 -13.79
N SER A 75 24.93 61.39 -14.25
CA SER A 75 24.38 61.62 -15.60
C SER A 75 23.48 60.47 -16.08
N VAL A 76 22.17 60.76 -16.05
CA VAL A 76 21.08 60.14 -16.85
C VAL A 76 20.91 61.01 -18.12
N PRO A 77 20.47 60.46 -19.27
CA PRO A 77 19.05 60.56 -19.66
C PRO A 77 18.52 59.22 -20.25
N ASP A 78 17.36 58.71 -19.82
CA ASP A 78 15.99 58.92 -20.33
C ASP A 78 15.82 58.68 -21.84
N ASP A 79 15.13 57.60 -22.18
CA ASP A 79 14.15 57.62 -23.26
C ASP A 79 12.98 56.70 -22.88
N SER A 80 11.81 57.32 -22.81
CA SER A 80 10.52 56.75 -22.42
C SER A 80 9.81 56.08 -23.62
N VAL A 81 8.92 55.12 -23.36
CA VAL A 81 7.51 55.03 -23.84
C VAL A 81 6.90 53.64 -23.53
N PRO A 82 5.58 53.54 -23.25
CA PRO A 82 4.97 52.55 -22.36
C PRO A 82 4.21 51.44 -23.09
N GLY A 83 3.85 50.37 -22.38
CA GLY A 83 2.93 49.36 -22.89
C GLY A 83 2.55 48.33 -21.85
N ASP A 84 1.31 48.43 -21.38
CA ASP A 84 0.49 47.39 -20.76
C ASP A 84 0.90 45.97 -21.13
N ALA A 85 1.22 45.18 -20.11
CA ALA A 85 0.40 44.03 -19.75
C ALA A 85 1.02 43.40 -18.50
N GLU A 86 0.29 43.44 -17.39
CA GLU A 86 0.39 42.40 -16.38
C GLU A 86 0.50 41.07 -17.10
N ARG A 87 1.68 40.45 -17.04
CA ARG A 87 1.85 39.06 -17.45
C ARG A 87 1.12 38.24 -16.39
N VAL A 88 -0.20 38.15 -16.56
CA VAL A 88 -1.04 37.17 -15.88
C VAL A 88 -0.33 35.84 -16.10
N PRO A 89 0.15 35.15 -15.06
CA PRO A 89 0.66 33.81 -15.25
C PRO A 89 -0.51 33.02 -15.83
N HIS A 90 -0.40 32.64 -17.09
CA HIS A 90 -1.35 31.74 -17.73
C HIS A 90 -1.47 30.54 -16.78
N ALA A 91 -2.58 30.46 -16.07
CA ALA A 91 -2.93 29.30 -15.28
C ALA A 91 -2.85 28.15 -16.27
N ARG A 92 -1.81 27.33 -16.15
CA ARG A 92 -1.77 26.05 -16.85
C ARG A 92 -3.04 25.38 -16.39
N VAL A 93 -3.98 25.21 -17.32
CA VAL A 93 -5.13 24.34 -17.13
C VAL A 93 -4.52 23.06 -16.57
N GLY A 94 -4.84 22.76 -15.30
CA GLY A 94 -4.26 21.64 -14.62
C GLY A 94 -4.55 20.41 -15.46
N GLU A 95 -3.49 19.76 -15.94
CA GLU A 95 -3.60 18.48 -16.61
C GLU A 95 -4.30 17.55 -15.62
N VAL A 96 -5.56 17.19 -15.91
CA VAL A 96 -6.29 16.25 -15.07
C VAL A 96 -5.53 14.93 -15.16
N PRO A 97 -5.09 14.34 -14.02
CA PRO A 97 -4.42 13.06 -14.06
C PRO A 97 -5.31 12.06 -14.80
N VAL A 98 -4.79 11.50 -15.89
CA VAL A 98 -5.50 10.44 -16.61
C VAL A 98 -5.32 9.18 -15.78
N GLU A 99 -6.36 8.80 -15.05
CA GLU A 99 -6.35 7.54 -14.33
C GLU A 99 -6.24 6.37 -15.33
N PRO A 100 -5.36 5.38 -15.09
CA PRO A 100 -5.25 4.21 -15.94
C PRO A 100 -6.59 3.47 -16.05
N ALA A 101 -6.91 2.97 -17.24
CA ALA A 101 -8.06 2.10 -17.40
C ALA A 101 -7.78 0.76 -16.69
N ALA A 102 -8.62 0.42 -15.71
CA ALA A 102 -8.47 -0.79 -14.92
C ALA A 102 -9.55 -1.83 -15.24
N ARG A 103 -9.16 -3.10 -15.35
CA ARG A 103 -10.06 -4.26 -15.41
C ARG A 103 -9.72 -5.18 -14.25
N CYS A 104 -10.55 -5.11 -13.21
CA CYS A 104 -10.37 -5.86 -11.97
C CYS A 104 -11.28 -7.08 -11.94
N GLY A 105 -10.81 -8.14 -11.28
CA GLY A 105 -11.67 -9.22 -10.86
C GLY A 105 -12.38 -8.92 -9.55
N PRO A 106 -13.16 -9.89 -9.02
CA PRO A 106 -13.74 -9.76 -7.70
C PRO A 106 -12.65 -9.68 -6.63
N GLU A 107 -12.98 -9.02 -5.53
CA GLU A 107 -12.22 -9.18 -4.29
C GLU A 107 -12.50 -10.58 -3.73
N LEU A 108 -11.43 -11.29 -3.37
CA LEU A 108 -11.50 -12.63 -2.79
C LEU A 108 -10.85 -12.62 -1.41
N VAL A 109 -11.35 -13.48 -0.53
CA VAL A 109 -10.85 -13.67 0.84
C VAL A 109 -10.56 -15.15 1.06
N SER A 110 -9.38 -15.49 1.57
CA SER A 110 -9.04 -16.85 1.96
C SER A 110 -9.57 -17.18 3.36
N PRO A 111 -9.81 -18.47 3.68
CA PRO A 111 -10.18 -18.88 5.05
C PRO A 111 -9.17 -18.43 6.12
N ASP A 112 -7.90 -18.33 5.75
CA ASP A 112 -6.81 -17.92 6.64
C ASP A 112 -6.69 -16.38 6.80
N GLY A 113 -7.49 -15.58 6.09
CA GLY A 113 -7.53 -14.13 6.25
C GLY A 113 -6.62 -13.33 5.32
N VAL A 114 -6.33 -13.86 4.12
CA VAL A 114 -5.74 -13.06 3.03
C VAL A 114 -6.86 -12.50 2.19
N GLU A 115 -6.86 -11.20 1.94
CA GLU A 115 -7.80 -10.54 1.03
C GLU A 115 -7.04 -10.01 -0.18
N ALA A 116 -7.56 -10.19 -1.40
CA ALA A 116 -6.93 -9.64 -2.59
C ALA A 116 -7.89 -9.36 -3.75
N GLN A 117 -7.64 -8.24 -4.43
CA GLN A 117 -8.23 -7.90 -5.71
C GLN A 117 -7.13 -7.65 -6.74
N THR A 118 -7.18 -8.39 -7.86
CA THR A 118 -6.20 -8.28 -8.94
C THR A 118 -6.80 -7.56 -10.15
N CYS A 119 -6.04 -6.63 -10.71
CA CYS A 119 -6.41 -5.81 -11.86
C CYS A 119 -5.35 -5.87 -12.96
N VAL A 120 -5.81 -5.80 -14.21
CA VAL A 120 -4.97 -5.38 -15.34
C VAL A 120 -5.20 -3.89 -15.55
N LEU A 121 -4.13 -3.12 -15.67
CA LEU A 121 -4.15 -1.69 -15.94
C LEU A 121 -3.56 -1.42 -17.32
N THR A 122 -4.14 -0.45 -18.01
CA THR A 122 -3.62 0.07 -19.27
C THR A 122 -3.63 1.59 -19.26
N GLU A 123 -2.51 2.20 -19.63
CA GLU A 123 -2.35 3.64 -19.71
C GLU A 123 -1.49 3.96 -20.94
N GLY A 124 -2.00 4.79 -21.84
CA GLY A 124 -1.32 5.09 -23.10
C GLY A 124 -0.96 3.82 -23.89
N HIS A 125 0.33 3.55 -24.01
CA HIS A 125 0.88 2.37 -24.71
C HIS A 125 1.37 1.28 -23.76
N ASP A 126 1.10 1.37 -22.47
CA ASP A 126 1.60 0.43 -21.47
C ASP A 126 0.48 -0.45 -20.89
N ALA A 127 0.86 -1.66 -20.50
CA ALA A 127 0.04 -2.59 -19.74
C ALA A 127 0.84 -3.14 -18.55
N TRP A 128 0.18 -3.25 -17.39
CA TRP A 128 0.73 -3.90 -16.20
C TRP A 128 -0.37 -4.56 -15.37
N ALA A 129 0.03 -5.42 -14.44
CA ALA A 129 -0.86 -5.94 -13.41
C ALA A 129 -0.62 -5.23 -12.08
N ARG A 130 -1.68 -5.09 -11.29
CA ARG A 130 -1.64 -4.65 -9.90
C ARG A 130 -2.52 -5.57 -9.06
N THR A 131 -2.05 -5.99 -7.91
CA THR A 131 -2.90 -6.59 -6.88
C THR A 131 -2.91 -5.71 -5.64
N TYR A 132 -4.10 -5.43 -5.14
CA TYR A 132 -4.34 -4.85 -3.83
C TYR A 132 -4.56 -6.00 -2.85
N TYR A 133 -4.02 -5.91 -1.64
CA TYR A 133 -4.17 -6.99 -0.66
C TYR A 133 -4.21 -6.51 0.79
N ARG A 134 -4.70 -7.37 1.67
CA ARG A 134 -4.55 -7.33 3.12
C ARG A 134 -4.14 -8.69 3.65
N ASN A 135 -3.40 -8.70 4.76
CA ASN A 135 -2.89 -9.94 5.36
C ASN A 135 -3.21 -9.98 6.86
N ALA A 136 -4.35 -10.58 7.20
CA ALA A 136 -4.77 -10.83 8.57
C ALA A 136 -4.31 -12.21 9.12
N THR A 137 -3.48 -12.96 8.37
CA THR A 137 -3.02 -14.30 8.79
C THR A 137 -2.11 -14.29 10.04
N GLY A 138 -1.56 -13.12 10.40
CA GLY A 138 -0.56 -12.97 11.45
C GLY A 138 0.85 -13.44 11.08
N GLY A 139 1.05 -13.99 9.86
CA GLY A 139 2.33 -14.45 9.34
C GLY A 139 2.78 -13.68 8.10
N ARG A 140 4.09 -13.72 7.79
CA ARG A 140 4.59 -13.18 6.51
C ARG A 140 4.24 -14.15 5.38
N LEU A 141 3.85 -13.60 4.24
CA LEU A 141 3.51 -14.36 3.04
C LEU A 141 4.45 -13.99 1.87
N ARG A 142 4.48 -14.86 0.86
CA ARG A 142 5.03 -14.56 -0.46
C ARG A 142 3.86 -14.39 -1.42
N SER A 143 3.92 -13.38 -2.27
CA SER A 143 2.98 -13.19 -3.36
C SER A 143 3.69 -13.25 -4.70
N VAL A 144 3.07 -13.90 -5.67
CA VAL A 144 3.49 -13.91 -7.06
C VAL A 144 2.41 -13.28 -7.92
N LEU A 145 2.70 -12.12 -8.50
CA LEU A 145 1.82 -11.45 -9.44
C LEU A 145 2.28 -11.73 -10.86
N THR A 146 1.40 -12.29 -11.68
CA THR A 146 1.67 -12.66 -13.07
C THR A 146 0.71 -11.93 -14.00
N LEU A 147 1.25 -11.14 -14.93
CA LEU A 147 0.54 -10.59 -16.08
C LEU A 147 0.75 -11.51 -17.28
N MET A 148 -0.34 -11.97 -17.88
CA MET A 148 -0.34 -12.74 -19.12
C MET A 148 -0.94 -11.87 -20.23
N GLY A 149 -0.25 -11.82 -21.36
CA GLY A 149 -0.63 -11.03 -22.53
C GLY A 149 -0.65 -11.84 -23.82
N PRO A 150 -0.98 -11.19 -24.95
CA PRO A 150 -1.07 -11.86 -26.25
C PRO A 150 0.21 -12.58 -26.66
N GLY A 151 0.10 -13.65 -27.46
CA GLY A 151 1.27 -14.39 -27.94
C GLY A 151 2.02 -15.19 -26.86
N GLY A 152 1.41 -15.42 -25.70
CA GLY A 152 2.02 -16.16 -24.59
C GLY A 152 3.00 -15.34 -23.75
N HIS A 153 3.06 -14.02 -23.94
CA HIS A 153 3.91 -13.15 -23.14
C HIS A 153 3.47 -13.15 -21.68
N THR A 154 4.44 -13.31 -20.78
CA THR A 154 4.21 -13.35 -19.34
C THR A 154 5.24 -12.47 -18.64
N VAL A 155 4.77 -11.66 -17.69
CA VAL A 155 5.59 -10.82 -16.82
C VAL A 155 5.23 -11.15 -15.39
N GLN A 156 6.22 -11.41 -14.54
CA GLN A 156 6.01 -11.83 -13.16
C GLN A 156 6.77 -10.93 -12.19
N THR A 157 6.13 -10.61 -11.06
CA THR A 157 6.75 -9.96 -9.90
C THR A 157 6.54 -10.84 -8.67
N ASN A 158 7.60 -11.00 -7.87
CA ASN A 158 7.51 -11.60 -6.54
C ASN A 158 7.50 -10.49 -5.49
N CYS A 159 6.50 -10.49 -4.61
CA CYS A 159 6.30 -9.50 -3.57
C CYS A 159 6.35 -10.15 -2.19
N ALA A 160 7.09 -9.52 -1.27
CA ALA A 160 7.06 -9.89 0.15
C ALA A 160 5.86 -9.23 0.82
N VAL A 161 5.05 -10.02 1.53
CA VAL A 161 3.82 -9.55 2.19
C VAL A 161 4.03 -9.59 3.71
N GLY A 162 3.95 -8.43 4.35
CA GLY A 162 4.11 -8.28 5.80
C GLY A 162 2.96 -8.94 6.58
N ALA A 163 3.21 -9.28 7.84
CA ALA A 163 2.27 -9.98 8.73
C ALA A 163 1.17 -9.08 9.33
N GLY A 164 0.83 -7.97 8.66
CA GLY A 164 -0.10 -6.98 9.17
C GLY A 164 -1.28 -6.76 8.24
N ASP A 165 -2.42 -6.44 8.82
CA ASP A 165 -3.68 -6.18 8.12
C ASP A 165 -3.74 -4.77 7.49
N GLN A 166 -2.59 -4.19 7.17
CA GLN A 166 -2.54 -2.91 6.46
C GLN A 166 -2.74 -3.15 4.95
N PRO A 167 -3.43 -2.24 4.23
CA PRO A 167 -3.51 -2.31 2.78
C PRO A 167 -2.13 -2.31 2.12
N GLY A 168 -1.90 -3.24 1.20
CA GLY A 168 -0.69 -3.33 0.40
C GLY A 168 -0.97 -3.38 -1.09
N VAL A 169 0.06 -3.11 -1.88
CA VAL A 169 0.02 -3.14 -3.34
C VAL A 169 1.25 -3.86 -3.87
N CYS A 170 1.06 -4.70 -4.89
CA CYS A 170 2.13 -5.31 -5.67
C CYS A 170 1.83 -5.09 -7.15
N GLU A 171 2.85 -4.74 -7.94
CA GLU A 171 2.73 -4.43 -9.37
C GLU A 171 3.76 -5.18 -10.22
N THR A 172 3.40 -5.49 -11.46
CA THR A 172 4.39 -5.84 -12.49
C THR A 172 5.06 -4.60 -13.05
N PRO A 173 6.27 -4.71 -13.61
CA PRO A 173 6.80 -3.70 -14.52
C PRO A 173 5.77 -3.32 -15.58
N ARG A 174 5.78 -2.05 -15.96
CA ARG A 174 5.01 -1.56 -17.11
C ARG A 174 5.70 -2.00 -18.38
N GLU A 175 4.95 -2.66 -19.25
CA GLU A 175 5.44 -3.15 -20.54
C GLU A 175 4.60 -2.58 -21.68
N PRO A 176 5.18 -2.38 -22.87
CA PRO A 176 4.43 -1.97 -24.04
C PRO A 176 3.25 -2.93 -24.32
N ALA A 177 2.05 -2.37 -24.33
CA ALA A 177 0.82 -3.06 -24.63
C ALA A 177 0.83 -3.57 -26.08
N ARG A 178 0.40 -4.82 -26.25
CA ARG A 178 0.29 -5.54 -27.51
C ARG A 178 -1.15 -6.00 -27.65
N GLY A 179 -1.76 -5.74 -28.80
CA GLY A 179 -3.14 -6.13 -29.05
C GLY A 179 -4.16 -5.37 -28.20
N LYS A 180 -5.35 -5.97 -28.01
CA LYS A 180 -6.47 -5.32 -27.31
C LYS A 180 -6.30 -5.43 -25.80
N PRO A 181 -6.72 -4.42 -25.00
CA PRO A 181 -6.69 -4.48 -23.54
C PRO A 181 -7.34 -5.74 -22.98
N GLY A 182 -8.45 -6.19 -23.59
CA GLY A 182 -9.19 -7.40 -23.25
C GLY A 182 -8.42 -8.72 -23.37
N ALA A 183 -7.30 -8.74 -24.10
CA ALA A 183 -6.48 -9.92 -24.32
C ALA A 183 -5.43 -10.16 -23.21
N TYR A 184 -5.38 -9.27 -22.22
CA TYR A 184 -4.57 -9.42 -21.03
C TYR A 184 -5.37 -10.04 -19.88
N SER A 185 -4.69 -10.79 -19.03
CA SER A 185 -5.21 -11.28 -17.75
C SER A 185 -4.11 -11.25 -16.71
N ALA A 186 -4.47 -11.08 -15.44
CA ALA A 186 -3.52 -11.12 -14.33
C ALA A 186 -3.99 -12.07 -13.24
N VAL A 187 -3.03 -12.70 -12.57
CA VAL A 187 -3.26 -13.57 -11.41
C VAL A 187 -2.25 -13.24 -10.33
N ALA A 188 -2.73 -13.06 -9.10
CA ALA A 188 -1.92 -12.99 -7.89
C ALA A 188 -2.10 -14.27 -7.07
N GLU A 189 -1.00 -14.92 -6.70
CA GLU A 189 -0.96 -16.11 -5.84
C GLU A 189 -0.28 -15.76 -4.52
N PHE A 190 -0.93 -16.06 -3.40
CA PHE A 190 -0.42 -15.80 -2.05
C PHE A 190 -0.19 -17.12 -1.32
N ALA A 191 1.01 -17.33 -0.81
CA ALA A 191 1.40 -18.53 -0.07
C ALA A 191 2.17 -18.18 1.20
N GLY A 192 2.21 -19.11 2.15
CA GLY A 192 3.04 -18.97 3.35
C GLY A 192 4.53 -18.84 3.02
N THR A 193 5.33 -18.53 4.04
CA THR A 193 6.79 -18.45 3.89
C THR A 193 7.41 -19.84 4.14
N GLY A 194 7.86 -20.50 3.07
CA GLY A 194 8.52 -21.80 3.12
C GLY A 194 8.40 -22.50 1.77
N ASP A 195 9.27 -23.45 1.47
CA ASP A 195 9.29 -24.09 0.15
C ASP A 195 8.12 -25.06 -0.06
N GLU A 196 7.50 -25.51 1.04
CA GLU A 196 6.33 -26.39 1.06
C GLU A 196 5.07 -25.69 1.60
N ALA A 197 5.11 -24.36 1.73
CA ALA A 197 3.98 -23.62 2.28
C ALA A 197 2.76 -23.69 1.34
N PRO A 198 1.54 -23.95 1.86
CA PRO A 198 0.36 -24.07 1.02
C PRO A 198 0.01 -22.74 0.36
N LEU A 199 -0.60 -22.83 -0.82
CA LEU A 199 -1.27 -21.70 -1.46
C LEU A 199 -2.52 -21.34 -0.65
N LEU A 200 -2.61 -20.10 -0.20
CA LEU A 200 -3.72 -19.60 0.61
C LEU A 200 -4.79 -18.94 -0.25
N LEU A 201 -4.38 -18.17 -1.26
CA LEU A 201 -5.29 -17.43 -2.12
C LEU A 201 -4.75 -17.32 -3.55
N ARG A 202 -5.66 -17.46 -4.52
CA ARG A 202 -5.41 -17.12 -5.92
C ARG A 202 -6.49 -16.13 -6.39
N SER A 203 -6.08 -14.89 -6.64
CA SER A 203 -6.94 -13.80 -7.12
C SER A 203 -6.66 -13.53 -8.59
N GLY A 204 -7.71 -13.39 -9.40
CA GLY A 204 -7.61 -13.19 -10.85
C GLY A 204 -8.28 -11.90 -11.30
N SER A 205 -7.85 -11.34 -12.44
CA SER A 205 -8.41 -10.11 -13.00
C SER A 205 -9.68 -10.31 -13.83
N ASN A 206 -10.22 -11.53 -13.89
CA ASN A 206 -11.44 -11.82 -14.62
C ASN A 206 -12.65 -11.30 -13.86
N ALA A 207 -13.51 -10.54 -14.54
CA ALA A 207 -14.73 -10.03 -13.94
C ALA A 207 -15.62 -11.19 -13.43
N ALA A 208 -16.27 -10.99 -12.28
CA ALA A 208 -17.27 -11.93 -11.79
C ALA A 208 -18.47 -11.90 -12.74
N TYR A 209 -18.75 -13.01 -13.41
CA TYR A 209 -19.90 -13.16 -14.31
C TYR A 209 -21.27 -12.93 -13.62
N GLY A 210 -21.33 -12.96 -12.28
CA GLY A 210 -22.55 -12.74 -11.51
C GLY A 210 -22.95 -11.28 -11.28
N ALA A 211 -22.00 -10.34 -11.24
CA ALA A 211 -22.32 -8.92 -11.03
C ALA A 211 -22.83 -8.25 -12.32
N ALA A 212 -22.26 -8.62 -13.47
CA ALA A 212 -22.62 -8.05 -14.77
C ALA A 212 -24.05 -8.38 -15.22
N LEU A 213 -24.57 -9.56 -14.86
CA LEU A 213 -25.96 -9.96 -15.18
C LEU A 213 -26.98 -9.15 -14.36
N ASN A 214 -26.66 -8.83 -13.11
CA ASN A 214 -27.54 -8.02 -12.25
C ASN A 214 -27.52 -6.54 -12.65
N SER A 215 -26.36 -5.99 -13.03
CA SER A 215 -26.26 -4.61 -13.54
C SER A 215 -26.93 -4.42 -14.90
N ALA A 216 -26.88 -5.42 -15.80
CA ALA A 216 -27.59 -5.36 -17.07
C ALA A 216 -29.13 -5.47 -16.89
N ALA A 217 -29.58 -6.18 -15.86
CA ALA A 217 -31.00 -6.28 -15.52
C ALA A 217 -31.56 -5.00 -14.88
N ASP A 218 -30.74 -4.25 -14.13
CA ASP A 218 -31.13 -2.95 -13.55
C ASP A 218 -31.17 -1.83 -14.59
N ALA A 219 -30.23 -1.85 -15.56
CA ALA A 219 -30.21 -0.88 -16.66
C ALA A 219 -31.33 -1.07 -17.70
N ALA A 220 -32.10 -2.16 -17.61
CA ALA A 220 -33.21 -2.48 -18.50
C ALA A 220 -34.59 -2.19 -17.89
N ARG A 221 -34.65 -1.54 -16.72
CA ARG A 221 -35.88 -1.07 -16.06
C ARG A 221 -35.96 0.45 -16.08
#